data_AF-A0A177ACG8-F1
#
_entry.id   AF-A0A177ACG8-F1
#
_cell.length_a   1.000
_cell.length_b   1.000
_cell.length_c   1.000
_cell.angle_alpha   90.00
_cell.angle_beta   90.00
_cell.angle_gamma   90.00
#
_symmetry.space_group_name_H-M   'P 1'
#
loop_
_entity.id
_entity.type
_entity.pdbx_description
1 polymer ?
#
loop_
_entity_poly.entity_id
_entity_poly.type
_entity_poly.pdbx_seq_one_letter_code
_entity_poly.pdbx_strand_id
1 'polypeptide(L)'
;MRDFIPPIPFLAKAITPFAEYIGATTLPLHIHEVVVSYLAYTFINKKVAPAVSTWLFPQKYPALSAEKKFNWNVHVVSLCQSLLVNSTALYVILTDDERNNMTWQERVWGYTGASGMIQGLATGYFLWDLVITIQNVKMFGLGMLAHAVSALTVFSFGFRPFVNYYASTFIIYELSSPFLNFHWFFDKLNLTGSRRQLVNGILLLATFFGCRLCWGTYQSLRVYQDMWMALHHTPGDTFGKVESPIHDEIMKYTKEEFLPLWLAVTYLGSNLVLNALNFYWFAKMIDALRKRFVPAEKANSKPKLAMTGANGTVKIEADETIVRRRNVPLPEADIVPIP
;
A
#
# COMPACT_ATOMS: atom_id res chain seq x y z
N MET A 1 6.15 -23.22 5.06
CA MET A 1 5.65 -22.93 6.43
C MET A 1 4.12 -23.03 6.52
N ARG A 2 3.57 -23.52 7.65
CA ARG A 2 2.11 -23.60 7.86
C ARG A 2 1.50 -22.24 8.24
N ASP A 3 0.20 -22.14 8.06
CA ASP A 3 -0.60 -21.05 8.60
C ASP A 3 -0.59 -21.07 10.13
N PHE A 4 -0.51 -19.90 10.77
CA PHE A 4 -0.58 -19.74 12.22
C PHE A 4 -2.00 -19.65 12.75
N ILE A 5 -2.97 -19.32 11.87
CA ILE A 5 -4.38 -19.14 12.21
C ILE A 5 -5.16 -20.29 11.55
N PRO A 6 -5.62 -21.30 12.33
CA PRO A 6 -6.28 -22.45 11.74
C PRO A 6 -7.61 -22.05 11.08
N PRO A 7 -7.98 -22.69 9.95
CA PRO A 7 -9.26 -22.46 9.28
C PRO A 7 -10.45 -22.72 10.19
N ILE A 8 -11.51 -21.90 10.05
CA ILE A 8 -12.78 -22.11 10.74
C ILE A 8 -13.68 -23.03 9.89
N PRO A 9 -13.93 -24.29 10.29
CA PRO A 9 -14.53 -25.31 9.40
C PRO A 9 -15.91 -24.93 8.85
N PHE A 10 -16.74 -24.29 9.68
CA PHE A 10 -18.07 -23.85 9.25
C PHE A 10 -18.00 -22.75 8.18
N LEU A 11 -17.13 -21.76 8.34
CA LEU A 11 -16.95 -20.68 7.36
C LEU A 11 -16.35 -21.22 6.06
N ALA A 12 -15.35 -22.10 6.17
CA ALA A 12 -14.76 -22.78 5.03
C ALA A 12 -15.84 -23.49 4.21
N LYS A 13 -16.66 -24.32 4.85
CA LYS A 13 -17.76 -25.05 4.20
C LYS A 13 -18.80 -24.11 3.58
N ALA A 14 -19.12 -23.00 4.24
CA ALA A 14 -20.09 -22.04 3.74
C ALA A 14 -19.64 -21.34 2.45
N ILE A 15 -18.34 -21.04 2.32
CA ILE A 15 -17.79 -20.35 1.15
C ILE A 15 -17.36 -21.29 0.02
N THR A 16 -17.15 -22.59 0.30
CA THR A 16 -16.69 -23.58 -0.71
C THR A 16 -17.44 -23.51 -2.04
N PRO A 17 -18.79 -23.49 -2.09
CA PRO A 17 -19.49 -23.48 -3.39
C PRO A 17 -19.16 -22.24 -4.23
N PHE A 18 -19.04 -21.08 -3.58
CA PHE A 18 -18.64 -19.84 -4.25
C PHE A 18 -17.18 -19.89 -4.69
N ALA A 19 -16.29 -20.35 -3.81
CA ALA A 19 -14.87 -20.49 -4.08
C ALA A 19 -14.60 -21.42 -5.28
N GLU A 20 -15.30 -22.55 -5.36
CA GLU A 20 -15.24 -23.47 -6.49
C GLU A 20 -15.76 -22.84 -7.78
N TYR A 21 -16.90 -22.12 -7.71
CA TYR A 21 -17.48 -21.42 -8.85
C TYR A 21 -16.51 -20.40 -9.47
N ILE A 22 -15.80 -19.63 -8.63
CA ILE A 22 -14.79 -18.68 -9.08
C ILE A 22 -13.39 -19.28 -9.17
N GLY A 23 -13.21 -20.59 -9.01
CA GLY A 23 -11.90 -21.26 -9.06
C GLY A 23 -10.87 -20.80 -8.02
N ALA A 24 -11.30 -20.18 -6.93
CA ALA A 24 -10.45 -19.72 -5.81
C ALA A 24 -10.22 -20.87 -4.80
N THR A 25 -9.50 -21.89 -5.23
CA THR A 25 -9.29 -23.18 -4.52
C THR A 25 -8.88 -23.03 -3.06
N THR A 26 -8.05 -22.03 -2.71
CA THR A 26 -7.53 -21.86 -1.35
C THR A 26 -8.30 -20.83 -0.52
N LEU A 27 -9.29 -20.14 -1.09
CA LEU A 27 -10.13 -19.19 -0.34
C LEU A 27 -10.83 -19.83 0.88
N PRO A 28 -11.40 -21.05 0.81
CA PRO A 28 -12.03 -21.67 1.98
C PRO A 28 -11.06 -21.86 3.16
N LEU A 29 -9.76 -22.00 2.88
CA LEU A 29 -8.74 -22.15 3.92
C LEU A 29 -8.48 -20.84 4.66
N HIS A 30 -8.73 -19.69 4.03
CA HIS A 30 -8.30 -18.36 4.49
C HIS A 30 -9.46 -17.36 4.64
N ILE A 31 -10.71 -17.80 4.41
CA ILE A 31 -11.89 -16.92 4.47
C ILE A 31 -12.07 -16.28 5.85
N HIS A 32 -11.69 -16.99 6.92
CA HIS A 32 -11.73 -16.45 8.28
C HIS A 32 -10.78 -15.26 8.42
N GLU A 33 -9.57 -15.31 7.85
CA GLU A 33 -8.66 -14.16 7.86
C GLU A 33 -9.25 -12.98 7.09
N VAL A 34 -9.84 -13.20 5.92
CA VAL A 34 -10.45 -12.12 5.12
C VAL A 34 -11.56 -11.43 5.91
N VAL A 35 -12.48 -12.21 6.49
CA VAL A 35 -13.62 -11.69 7.24
C VAL A 35 -13.18 -11.02 8.55
N VAL A 36 -12.30 -11.67 9.32
CA VAL A 36 -11.80 -11.13 10.58
C VAL A 36 -11.01 -9.84 10.34
N SER A 37 -10.15 -9.83 9.32
CA SER A 37 -9.38 -8.64 8.91
C SER A 37 -10.30 -7.47 8.56
N TYR A 38 -11.30 -7.69 7.68
CA TYR A 38 -12.27 -6.65 7.31
C TYR A 38 -13.03 -6.09 8.52
N LEU A 39 -13.52 -6.97 9.40
CA LEU A 39 -14.25 -6.58 10.60
C LEU A 39 -13.34 -5.88 11.62
N ALA A 40 -12.10 -6.33 11.77
CA ALA A 40 -11.11 -5.73 12.65
C ALA A 40 -10.79 -4.29 12.20
N TYR A 41 -10.55 -4.03 10.92
CA TYR A 41 -10.31 -2.65 10.45
C TYR A 41 -11.54 -1.77 10.54
N THR A 42 -12.74 -2.33 10.33
CA THR A 42 -14.00 -1.61 10.58
C THR A 42 -14.12 -1.22 12.06
N PHE A 43 -13.81 -2.14 12.97
CA PHE A 43 -13.83 -1.89 14.41
C PHE A 43 -12.75 -0.88 14.82
N ILE A 44 -11.54 -0.98 14.27
CA ILE A 44 -10.46 -0.02 14.50
C ILE A 44 -10.91 1.37 14.05
N ASN A 45 -11.43 1.50 12.83
CA ASN A 45 -11.87 2.78 12.29
C ASN A 45 -12.98 3.43 13.11
N LYS A 46 -13.99 2.65 13.53
CA LYS A 46 -15.20 3.17 14.19
C LYS A 46 -15.08 3.31 15.70
N LYS A 47 -14.22 2.52 16.36
CA LYS A 47 -14.16 2.43 17.83
C LYS A 47 -12.76 2.70 18.39
N VAL A 48 -11.76 1.95 17.94
CA VAL A 48 -10.41 2.03 18.53
C VAL A 48 -9.75 3.36 18.19
N ALA A 49 -9.74 3.76 16.92
CA ALA A 49 -9.10 4.98 16.46
C ALA A 49 -9.69 6.23 17.13
N PRO A 50 -11.02 6.42 17.23
CA PRO A 50 -11.60 7.52 18.02
C PRO A 50 -11.22 7.50 19.50
N ALA A 51 -11.30 6.33 20.15
CA ALA A 51 -11.03 6.19 21.58
C ALA A 51 -9.56 6.52 21.90
N VAL A 52 -8.63 5.87 21.18
CA VAL A 52 -7.19 6.08 21.35
C VAL A 52 -6.78 7.50 20.96
N SER A 53 -7.31 8.05 19.87
CA SER A 53 -6.97 9.41 19.44
C SER A 53 -7.51 10.48 20.38
N THR A 54 -8.69 10.28 20.98
CA THR A 54 -9.21 11.16 22.04
C THR A 54 -8.35 11.08 23.30
N TRP A 55 -7.86 9.88 23.65
CA TRP A 55 -7.00 9.71 24.82
C TRP A 55 -5.61 10.33 24.62
N LEU A 56 -4.97 10.09 23.47
CA LEU A 56 -3.64 10.63 23.15
C LEU A 56 -3.65 12.13 22.86
N PHE A 57 -4.72 12.63 22.22
CA PHE A 57 -4.83 14.00 21.75
C PHE A 57 -6.18 14.65 22.13
N PRO A 58 -6.48 14.76 23.45
CA PRO A 58 -7.81 15.15 23.95
C PRO A 58 -8.25 16.55 23.52
N GLN A 59 -7.31 17.44 23.20
CA GLN A 59 -7.61 18.79 22.72
C GLN A 59 -7.68 18.90 21.19
N LYS A 60 -6.95 18.04 20.47
CA LYS A 60 -6.85 18.14 19.00
C LYS A 60 -7.90 17.29 18.31
N TYR A 61 -8.01 16.00 18.64
CA TYR A 61 -8.89 15.10 17.91
C TYR A 61 -10.38 15.46 18.08
N PRO A 62 -10.90 15.75 19.30
CA PRO A 62 -12.30 16.13 19.45
C PRO A 62 -12.70 17.42 18.74
N ALA A 63 -11.74 18.34 18.54
CA ALA A 63 -11.95 19.61 17.84
C ALA A 63 -12.00 19.48 16.31
N LEU A 64 -11.62 18.34 15.74
CA LEU A 64 -11.68 18.11 14.29
C LEU A 64 -13.13 17.98 13.80
N SER A 65 -13.36 18.43 12.56
CA SER A 65 -14.63 18.16 11.84
C SER A 65 -14.82 16.66 11.62
N ALA A 66 -16.06 16.23 11.35
CA ALA A 66 -16.38 14.82 11.11
C ALA A 66 -15.52 14.23 9.97
N GLU A 67 -15.35 14.98 8.89
CA GLU A 67 -14.52 14.60 7.74
C GLU A 67 -13.04 14.42 8.13
N LYS A 68 -12.48 15.37 8.91
CA LYS A 68 -11.08 15.30 9.36
C LYS A 68 -10.86 14.17 10.37
N LYS A 69 -11.84 13.89 11.24
CA LYS A 69 -11.82 12.72 12.13
C LYS A 69 -11.84 11.42 11.36
N PHE A 70 -12.66 11.35 10.32
CA PHE A 70 -12.73 10.16 9.46
C PHE A 70 -11.38 9.90 8.78
N ASN A 71 -10.80 10.90 8.12
CA ASN A 71 -9.49 10.77 7.49
C ASN A 71 -8.39 10.39 8.51
N TRP A 72 -8.41 11.02 9.70
CA TRP A 72 -7.52 10.63 10.81
C TRP A 72 -7.66 9.15 11.19
N ASN A 73 -8.90 8.65 11.31
CA ASN A 73 -9.14 7.25 11.67
C ASN A 73 -8.69 6.29 10.56
N VAL A 74 -8.77 6.68 9.30
CA VAL A 74 -8.23 5.89 8.17
C VAL A 74 -6.71 5.79 8.27
N HIS A 75 -6.01 6.88 8.61
CA HIS A 75 -4.57 6.84 8.88
C HIS A 75 -4.19 5.93 10.06
N VAL A 76 -5.02 5.86 11.11
CA VAL A 76 -4.81 4.89 12.21
C VAL A 76 -4.98 3.46 11.71
N VAL A 77 -6.00 3.17 10.90
CA VAL A 77 -6.20 1.85 10.29
C VAL A 77 -5.01 1.45 9.41
N SER A 78 -4.58 2.33 8.51
CA SER A 78 -3.42 2.11 7.63
C SER A 78 -2.13 1.85 8.45
N LEU A 79 -1.92 2.58 9.55
CA LEU A 79 -0.79 2.34 10.45
C LEU A 79 -0.86 0.95 11.11
N CYS A 80 -2.03 0.57 11.66
CA CYS A 80 -2.21 -0.76 12.26
C CYS A 80 -2.01 -1.87 11.23
N GLN A 81 -2.59 -1.72 10.04
CA GLN A 81 -2.45 -2.68 8.96
C GLN A 81 -0.99 -2.84 8.56
N SER A 82 -0.36 -1.76 8.13
CA SER A 82 1.00 -1.80 7.60
C SER A 82 2.00 -2.35 8.63
N LEU A 83 1.84 -2.05 9.93
CA LEU A 83 2.67 -2.70 10.95
C LEU A 83 2.44 -4.22 11.01
N LEU A 84 1.19 -4.67 11.02
CA LEU A 84 0.85 -6.09 11.08
C LEU A 84 1.38 -6.86 9.86
N VAL A 85 0.96 -6.49 8.65
CA VAL A 85 1.30 -7.28 7.46
C VAL A 85 2.78 -7.22 7.10
N ASN A 86 3.46 -6.09 7.32
CA ASN A 86 4.90 -6.04 7.06
C ASN A 86 5.69 -6.89 8.06
N SER A 87 5.35 -6.86 9.35
CA SER A 87 6.01 -7.70 10.34
C SER A 87 5.80 -9.19 10.03
N THR A 88 4.58 -9.59 9.70
CA THR A 88 4.27 -10.97 9.32
C THR A 88 4.96 -11.37 8.01
N ALA A 89 4.95 -10.51 6.99
CA ALA A 89 5.59 -10.80 5.71
C ALA A 89 7.11 -10.89 5.80
N LEU A 90 7.75 -9.99 6.55
CA LEU A 90 9.19 -10.06 6.79
C LEU A 90 9.55 -11.33 7.55
N TYR A 91 8.76 -11.73 8.55
CA TYR A 91 8.97 -12.99 9.25
C TYR A 91 8.92 -14.19 8.28
N VAL A 92 7.87 -14.28 7.46
CA VAL A 92 7.72 -15.36 6.46
C VAL A 92 8.87 -15.34 5.44
N ILE A 93 9.25 -14.17 4.92
CA ILE A 93 10.36 -14.07 3.96
C ILE A 93 11.69 -14.49 4.58
N LEU A 94 11.92 -14.20 5.86
CA LEU A 94 13.19 -14.51 6.53
C LEU A 94 13.27 -15.96 7.05
N THR A 95 12.13 -16.65 7.24
CA THR A 95 12.09 -17.93 7.94
C THR A 95 11.42 -19.08 7.17
N ASP A 96 10.71 -18.81 6.09
CA ASP A 96 10.06 -19.85 5.27
C ASP A 96 11.01 -20.33 4.16
N ASP A 97 11.85 -21.30 4.49
CA ASP A 97 12.79 -21.91 3.54
C ASP A 97 12.07 -22.59 2.36
N GLU A 98 10.87 -23.16 2.58
CA GLU A 98 10.08 -23.78 1.51
C GLU A 98 9.74 -22.74 0.45
N ARG A 99 9.24 -21.58 0.89
CA ARG A 99 8.95 -20.46 0.01
C ARG A 99 10.22 -19.94 -0.67
N ASN A 100 11.31 -19.76 0.07
CA ASN A 100 12.53 -19.14 -0.45
C ASN A 100 13.23 -19.97 -1.53
N ASN A 101 13.07 -21.30 -1.49
CA ASN A 101 13.67 -22.22 -2.45
C ASN A 101 12.74 -22.57 -3.62
N MET A 102 11.57 -21.94 -3.75
CA MET A 102 10.64 -22.21 -4.84
C MET A 102 11.24 -21.94 -6.22
N THR A 103 11.17 -22.94 -7.09
CA THR A 103 11.39 -22.86 -8.53
C THR A 103 10.42 -21.88 -9.19
N TRP A 104 10.62 -21.55 -10.47
CA TRP A 104 9.68 -20.63 -11.13
C TRP A 104 8.27 -21.22 -11.24
N GLN A 105 8.15 -22.53 -11.48
CA GLN A 105 6.86 -23.22 -11.51
C GLN A 105 6.15 -23.09 -10.16
N GLU A 106 6.86 -23.38 -9.07
CA GLU A 106 6.32 -23.30 -7.71
C GLU A 106 5.97 -21.87 -7.30
N ARG A 107 6.67 -20.86 -7.82
CA ARG A 107 6.29 -19.46 -7.57
C ARG A 107 4.99 -19.05 -8.28
N VAL A 108 4.68 -19.67 -9.42
CA VAL A 108 3.42 -19.43 -10.14
C VAL A 108 2.28 -20.23 -9.53
N TRP A 109 2.44 -21.52 -9.31
CA TRP A 109 1.33 -22.41 -8.96
C TRP A 109 1.40 -22.96 -7.54
N GLY A 110 2.55 -22.88 -6.90
CA GLY A 110 2.77 -23.41 -5.57
C GLY A 110 2.06 -22.62 -4.48
N TYR A 111 1.88 -23.27 -3.35
CA TYR A 111 1.18 -22.73 -2.19
C TYR A 111 1.95 -23.00 -0.90
N THR A 112 1.98 -21.99 -0.02
CA THR A 112 2.38 -22.15 1.38
C THR A 112 1.31 -21.55 2.28
N GLY A 113 1.03 -22.19 3.42
CA GLY A 113 0.01 -21.72 4.35
C GLY A 113 0.30 -20.32 4.88
N ALA A 114 1.57 -20.03 5.18
CA ALA A 114 1.97 -18.71 5.67
C ALA A 114 1.79 -17.59 4.64
N SER A 115 2.07 -17.84 3.35
CA SER A 115 1.80 -16.88 2.28
C SER A 115 0.29 -16.72 2.03
N GLY A 116 -0.47 -17.81 2.11
CA GLY A 116 -1.94 -17.80 2.09
C GLY A 116 -2.55 -16.97 3.22
N MET A 117 -2.03 -17.08 4.45
CA MET A 117 -2.45 -16.27 5.59
C MET A 117 -2.23 -14.77 5.35
N ILE A 118 -1.03 -14.39 4.88
CA ILE A 118 -0.71 -12.99 4.52
C ILE A 118 -1.69 -12.48 3.47
N GLN A 119 -1.98 -13.32 2.47
CA GLN A 119 -2.93 -13.00 1.41
C GLN A 119 -4.36 -12.84 1.93
N GLY A 120 -4.81 -13.68 2.86
CA GLY A 120 -6.08 -13.58 3.57
C GLY A 120 -6.21 -12.25 4.33
N LEU A 121 -5.21 -11.95 5.15
CA LEU A 121 -5.14 -10.69 5.92
C LEU A 121 -5.13 -9.46 5.00
N ALA A 122 -4.30 -9.48 3.94
CA ALA A 122 -4.20 -8.40 2.96
C ALA A 122 -5.50 -8.21 2.16
N THR A 123 -6.13 -9.30 1.70
CA THR A 123 -7.40 -9.23 0.97
C THR A 123 -8.49 -8.59 1.83
N GLY A 124 -8.61 -8.99 3.11
CA GLY A 124 -9.58 -8.38 4.03
C GLY A 124 -9.38 -6.88 4.21
N TYR A 125 -8.12 -6.43 4.28
CA TYR A 125 -7.79 -5.01 4.31
C TYR A 125 -8.12 -4.30 3.01
N PHE A 126 -7.68 -4.81 1.86
CA PHE A 126 -7.93 -4.15 0.57
C PHE A 126 -9.41 -4.15 0.20
N LEU A 127 -10.19 -5.12 0.69
CA LEU A 127 -11.65 -5.09 0.60
C LEU A 127 -12.23 -3.94 1.45
N TRP A 128 -11.73 -3.77 2.68
CA TRP A 128 -12.11 -2.65 3.53
C TRP A 128 -11.72 -1.31 2.90
N ASP A 129 -10.50 -1.20 2.38
CA ASP A 129 -9.97 -0.01 1.71
C ASP A 129 -10.78 0.36 0.46
N LEU A 130 -11.14 -0.63 -0.37
CA LEU A 130 -12.00 -0.41 -1.52
C LEU A 130 -13.38 0.12 -1.10
N VAL A 131 -14.01 -0.47 -0.09
CA VAL A 131 -15.33 -0.03 0.40
C VAL A 131 -15.27 1.41 0.90
N ILE A 132 -14.26 1.73 1.71
CA ILE A 132 -14.05 3.08 2.26
C ILE A 132 -13.74 4.10 1.14
N THR A 133 -12.89 3.71 0.19
CA THR A 133 -12.51 4.54 -0.93
C THR A 133 -13.69 4.82 -1.85
N ILE A 134 -14.52 3.83 -2.19
CA ILE A 134 -15.75 4.00 -2.98
C ILE A 134 -16.73 4.97 -2.29
N GLN A 135 -16.95 4.79 -0.98
CA GLN A 135 -17.84 5.65 -0.20
C GLN A 135 -17.35 7.10 -0.13
N ASN A 136 -16.05 7.33 -0.29
CA ASN A 136 -15.41 8.64 -0.11
C ASN A 136 -14.52 9.03 -1.30
N VAL A 137 -14.88 8.65 -2.53
CA VAL A 137 -14.06 8.89 -3.75
C VAL A 137 -13.70 10.36 -3.92
N LYS A 138 -14.59 11.28 -3.54
CA LYS A 138 -14.33 12.73 -3.63
C LYS A 138 -13.18 13.18 -2.73
N MET A 139 -12.96 12.51 -1.60
CA MET A 139 -11.88 12.79 -0.67
C MET A 139 -10.56 12.15 -1.13
N PHE A 140 -10.59 10.87 -1.53
CA PHE A 140 -9.38 10.12 -1.85
C PHE A 140 -8.89 10.30 -3.30
N GLY A 141 -9.81 10.56 -4.23
CA GLY A 141 -9.52 10.72 -5.66
C GLY A 141 -9.42 9.40 -6.42
N LEU A 142 -9.34 9.50 -7.75
CA LEU A 142 -9.35 8.35 -8.65
C LEU A 142 -8.09 7.50 -8.60
N GLY A 143 -6.93 8.09 -8.29
CA GLY A 143 -5.68 7.35 -8.12
C GLY A 143 -5.78 6.33 -6.99
N MET A 144 -6.45 6.69 -5.90
CA MET A 144 -6.70 5.79 -4.78
C MET A 144 -7.72 4.71 -5.08
N LEU A 145 -8.77 5.06 -5.82
CA LEU A 145 -9.72 4.05 -6.28
C LEU A 145 -9.04 3.02 -7.18
N ALA A 146 -8.18 3.47 -8.11
CA ALA A 146 -7.40 2.59 -8.97
C ALA A 146 -6.43 1.72 -8.17
N HIS A 147 -5.80 2.27 -7.13
CA HIS A 147 -5.01 1.49 -6.17
C HIS A 147 -5.86 0.39 -5.52
N ALA A 148 -6.94 0.76 -4.84
CA ALA A 148 -7.75 -0.17 -4.04
C ALA A 148 -8.32 -1.31 -4.89
N VAL A 149 -8.79 -1.02 -6.10
CA VAL A 149 -9.26 -2.04 -7.06
C VAL A 149 -8.12 -2.96 -7.49
N SER A 150 -6.97 -2.41 -7.85
CA SER A 150 -5.83 -3.19 -8.34
C SER A 150 -5.24 -4.07 -7.23
N ALA A 151 -5.08 -3.52 -6.02
CA ALA A 151 -4.57 -4.23 -4.85
C ALA A 151 -5.51 -5.38 -4.44
N LEU A 152 -6.82 -5.11 -4.35
CA LEU A 152 -7.79 -6.17 -4.04
C LEU A 152 -7.76 -7.27 -5.12
N THR A 153 -7.64 -6.89 -6.40
CA THR A 153 -7.60 -7.85 -7.52
C THR A 153 -6.40 -8.78 -7.41
N VAL A 154 -5.18 -8.24 -7.24
CA VAL A 154 -3.95 -9.07 -7.20
C VAL A 154 -3.93 -9.99 -5.98
N PHE A 155 -4.38 -9.53 -4.82
CA PHE A 155 -4.43 -10.37 -3.61
C PHE A 155 -5.56 -11.41 -3.66
N SER A 156 -6.71 -11.07 -4.27
CA SER A 156 -7.81 -12.04 -4.46
C SER A 156 -7.44 -13.16 -5.44
N PHE A 157 -6.64 -12.86 -6.47
CA PHE A 157 -6.22 -13.86 -7.44
C PHE A 157 -5.29 -14.92 -6.86
N GLY A 158 -4.56 -14.61 -5.80
CA GLY A 158 -3.73 -15.59 -5.13
C GLY A 158 -4.51 -16.72 -4.43
N PHE A 159 -5.84 -16.64 -4.33
CA PHE A 159 -6.65 -17.76 -3.85
C PHE A 159 -6.87 -18.83 -4.91
N ARG A 160 -6.57 -18.50 -6.16
CA ARG A 160 -6.36 -19.49 -7.22
C ARG A 160 -4.94 -20.06 -7.05
N PRO A 161 -4.59 -21.21 -7.65
CA PRO A 161 -3.20 -21.66 -7.74
C PRO A 161 -2.41 -20.73 -8.66
N PHE A 162 -2.16 -19.51 -8.20
CA PHE A 162 -1.59 -18.43 -8.98
C PHE A 162 -0.87 -17.44 -8.07
N VAL A 163 0.44 -17.29 -8.23
CA VAL A 163 1.33 -16.30 -7.61
C VAL A 163 1.21 -16.14 -6.09
N ASN A 164 0.84 -17.20 -5.35
CA ASN A 164 0.75 -17.16 -3.89
C ASN A 164 2.09 -16.78 -3.22
N TYR A 165 3.21 -17.25 -3.78
CA TYR A 165 4.57 -16.85 -3.38
C TYR A 165 4.76 -15.32 -3.30
N TYR A 166 4.09 -14.60 -4.21
CA TYR A 166 4.23 -13.15 -4.36
C TYR A 166 3.39 -12.35 -3.36
N ALA A 167 2.47 -12.98 -2.62
CA ALA A 167 1.66 -12.29 -1.61
C ALA A 167 2.53 -11.62 -0.54
N SER A 168 3.45 -12.37 0.07
CA SER A 168 4.42 -11.83 1.06
C SER A 168 5.45 -10.89 0.42
N THR A 169 5.73 -11.07 -0.87
CA THR A 169 6.69 -10.26 -1.62
C THR A 169 6.17 -8.85 -1.90
N PHE A 170 4.93 -8.74 -2.40
CA PHE A 170 4.34 -7.47 -2.80
C PHE A 170 3.70 -6.71 -1.63
N ILE A 171 3.27 -7.39 -0.56
CA ILE A 171 2.73 -6.69 0.61
C ILE A 171 3.78 -5.81 1.31
N ILE A 172 5.09 -6.11 1.14
CA ILE A 172 6.20 -5.27 1.62
C ILE A 172 6.19 -3.86 1.00
N TYR A 173 5.40 -3.61 -0.05
CA TYR A 173 5.18 -2.24 -0.54
C TYR A 173 4.65 -1.33 0.57
N GLU A 174 3.93 -1.90 1.53
CA GLU A 174 3.40 -1.19 2.68
C GLU A 174 4.47 -0.81 3.70
N LEU A 175 5.75 -1.18 3.53
CA LEU A 175 6.81 -0.91 4.51
C LEU A 175 7.08 0.60 4.68
N SER A 176 6.76 1.41 3.66
CA SER A 176 6.82 2.87 3.75
C SER A 176 5.62 3.49 4.48
N SER A 177 4.49 2.78 4.56
CA SER A 177 3.21 3.30 5.02
C SER A 177 3.20 3.74 6.50
N PRO A 178 3.92 3.08 7.45
CA PRO A 178 4.05 3.61 8.81
C PRO A 178 4.68 5.00 8.84
N PHE A 179 5.76 5.21 8.07
CA PHE A 179 6.43 6.51 7.99
C PHE A 179 5.56 7.56 7.33
N LEU A 180 4.76 7.18 6.33
CA LEU A 180 3.78 8.07 5.69
C LEU A 180 2.73 8.54 6.69
N ASN A 181 2.15 7.61 7.45
CA ASN A 181 1.16 7.90 8.49
C ASN A 181 1.74 8.81 9.58
N PHE A 182 2.93 8.53 10.11
CA PHE A 182 3.58 9.42 11.08
C PHE A 182 3.90 10.80 10.49
N HIS A 183 4.31 10.87 9.22
CA HIS A 183 4.57 12.15 8.56
C HIS A 183 3.30 13.00 8.49
N TRP A 184 2.17 12.36 8.15
CA TRP A 184 0.86 13.00 8.12
C TRP A 184 0.39 13.43 9.52
N PHE A 185 0.54 12.57 10.54
CA PHE A 185 0.19 12.95 11.92
C PHE A 185 1.02 14.13 12.41
N PHE A 186 2.31 14.20 12.09
CA PHE A 186 3.12 15.37 12.43
C PHE A 186 2.60 16.66 11.80
N ASP A 187 2.07 16.61 10.57
CA ASP A 187 1.43 17.75 9.94
C ASP A 187 0.17 18.18 10.72
N LYS A 188 -0.73 17.23 11.02
CA LYS A 188 -2.00 17.53 11.70
C LYS A 188 -1.84 17.93 13.17
N LEU A 189 -0.74 17.52 13.80
CA LEU A 189 -0.40 17.91 15.16
C LEU A 189 0.34 19.26 15.24
N ASN A 190 0.53 19.97 14.12
CA ASN A 190 1.30 21.22 14.03
C ASN A 190 2.77 21.03 14.43
N LEU A 191 3.33 19.85 14.16
CA LEU A 191 4.74 19.51 14.35
C LEU A 191 5.54 19.67 13.05
N THR A 192 4.98 20.41 12.09
CA THR A 192 5.61 20.65 10.79
C THR A 192 6.94 21.40 10.95
N GLY A 193 7.99 20.93 10.29
CA GLY A 193 9.34 21.49 10.38
C GLY A 193 10.13 21.07 11.63
N SER A 194 9.56 20.21 12.49
CA SER A 194 10.30 19.65 13.63
C SER A 194 11.40 18.68 13.19
N ARG A 195 12.43 18.51 14.02
CA ARG A 195 13.50 17.50 13.78
C ARG A 195 12.93 16.08 13.65
N ARG A 196 11.84 15.77 14.38
CA ARG A 196 11.13 14.48 14.31
C ARG A 196 10.51 14.26 12.93
N GLN A 197 9.80 15.27 12.40
CA GLN A 197 9.21 15.17 11.07
C GLN A 197 10.29 15.08 9.97
N LEU A 198 11.42 15.78 10.12
CA LEU A 198 12.54 15.69 9.18
C LEU A 198 13.12 14.26 9.13
N VAL A 199 13.48 13.69 10.29
CA VAL A 199 14.02 12.32 10.37
C VAL A 199 13.02 11.32 9.77
N ASN A 200 11.74 11.43 10.16
CA ASN A 200 10.70 10.57 9.60
C ASN A 200 10.51 10.77 8.09
N GLY A 201 10.64 12.00 7.58
CA GLY A 201 10.58 12.29 6.14
C GLY A 201 11.73 11.64 5.36
N ILE A 202 12.94 11.60 5.91
CA ILE A 202 14.08 10.88 5.31
C ILE A 202 13.80 9.37 5.29
N LEU A 203 13.33 8.82 6.41
CA LEU A 203 12.96 7.40 6.50
C LEU A 203 11.83 7.04 5.54
N LEU A 204 10.81 7.90 5.41
CA LEU A 204 9.73 7.76 4.43
C LEU A 204 10.28 7.69 3.01
N LEU A 205 11.11 8.65 2.59
CA LEU A 205 11.66 8.66 1.22
C LEU A 205 12.55 7.44 0.95
N ALA A 206 13.42 7.08 1.90
CA ALA A 206 14.31 5.94 1.76
C ALA A 206 13.53 4.61 1.68
N THR A 207 12.56 4.41 2.57
CA THR A 207 11.74 3.19 2.58
C THR A 207 10.83 3.12 1.37
N PHE A 208 10.18 4.22 0.97
CA PHE A 208 9.34 4.26 -0.23
C PHE A 208 10.15 3.93 -1.48
N PHE A 209 11.32 4.56 -1.66
CA PHE A 209 12.20 4.26 -2.78
C PHE A 209 12.66 2.78 -2.76
N GLY A 210 13.11 2.28 -1.60
CA GLY A 210 13.60 0.91 -1.47
C GLY A 210 12.54 -0.16 -1.72
N CYS A 211 11.41 -0.10 -1.00
CA CYS A 211 10.39 -1.16 -1.05
C CYS A 211 9.48 -1.07 -2.28
N ARG A 212 9.11 0.13 -2.74
CA ARG A 212 8.16 0.29 -3.85
C ARG A 212 8.85 0.42 -5.21
N LEU A 213 9.92 1.21 -5.31
CA LEU A 213 10.58 1.47 -6.60
C LEU A 213 11.64 0.41 -6.90
N CYS A 214 12.57 0.13 -5.98
CA CYS A 214 13.63 -0.84 -6.23
C CYS A 214 13.11 -2.28 -6.13
N TRP A 215 12.71 -2.70 -4.93
CA TRP A 215 12.21 -4.06 -4.68
C TRP A 215 10.96 -4.35 -5.50
N GLY A 216 10.03 -3.40 -5.53
CA GLY A 216 8.79 -3.58 -6.27
C GLY A 216 8.96 -3.76 -7.76
N THR A 217 9.76 -2.91 -8.41
CA THR A 217 10.04 -3.08 -9.85
C THR A 217 10.75 -4.40 -10.11
N TYR A 218 11.74 -4.77 -9.29
CA TYR A 218 12.45 -6.04 -9.43
C TYR A 218 11.50 -7.24 -9.34
N GLN A 219 10.62 -7.28 -8.34
CA GLN A 219 9.70 -8.39 -8.15
C GLN A 219 8.58 -8.40 -9.20
N SER A 220 8.19 -7.23 -9.70
CA SER A 220 7.26 -7.11 -10.83
C SER A 220 7.85 -7.73 -12.09
N LEU A 221 9.12 -7.44 -12.41
CA LEU A 221 9.81 -8.08 -13.53
C LEU A 221 9.93 -9.60 -13.34
N ARG A 222 10.21 -10.06 -12.11
CA ARG A 222 10.31 -11.49 -11.80
C ARG A 222 8.98 -12.21 -11.99
N VAL A 223 7.86 -11.66 -11.49
CA VAL A 223 6.54 -12.28 -11.70
C VAL A 223 6.15 -12.27 -13.17
N TYR A 224 6.52 -11.24 -13.94
CA TYR A 224 6.28 -11.22 -15.39
C TYR A 224 7.08 -12.29 -16.12
N GLN A 225 8.33 -12.54 -15.73
CA GLN A 225 9.14 -13.65 -16.27
C GLN A 225 8.51 -14.99 -15.93
N ASP A 226 8.10 -15.20 -14.69
CA ASP A 226 7.46 -16.43 -14.22
C ASP A 226 6.13 -16.69 -14.96
N MET A 227 5.31 -15.66 -15.14
CA MET A 227 4.07 -15.74 -15.92
C MET A 227 4.34 -15.99 -17.40
N TRP A 228 5.39 -15.39 -17.97
CA TRP A 228 5.79 -15.64 -19.36
C TRP A 228 6.20 -17.10 -19.57
N MET A 229 6.99 -17.65 -18.65
CA MET A 229 7.36 -19.06 -18.67
C MET A 229 6.13 -19.95 -18.53
N ALA A 230 5.20 -19.63 -17.63
CA ALA A 230 3.95 -20.36 -17.46
C ALA A 230 3.05 -20.35 -18.70
N LEU A 231 2.99 -19.23 -19.45
CA LEU A 231 2.19 -19.13 -20.68
C LEU A 231 2.78 -19.94 -21.85
N HIS A 232 4.10 -20.20 -21.84
CA HIS A 232 4.80 -20.98 -22.86
C HIS A 232 5.14 -22.38 -22.39
N HIS A 233 4.67 -22.77 -21.20
CA HIS A 233 4.90 -24.10 -20.65
C HIS A 233 3.94 -25.11 -21.28
N THR A 234 4.49 -26.19 -21.82
CA THR A 234 3.74 -27.36 -22.27
C THR A 234 3.72 -28.40 -21.15
N PRO A 235 2.53 -28.86 -20.67
CA PRO A 235 2.45 -29.86 -19.62
C PRO A 235 3.24 -31.12 -19.98
N GLY A 236 4.27 -31.43 -19.19
CA GLY A 236 5.20 -32.55 -19.45
C GLY A 236 6.63 -32.14 -19.84
N ASP A 237 6.88 -30.86 -20.14
CA ASP A 237 8.23 -30.36 -20.39
C ASP A 237 8.99 -30.15 -19.06
N THR A 238 9.85 -31.10 -18.71
CA THR A 238 10.76 -31.00 -17.57
C THR A 238 11.94 -30.08 -17.87
N PHE A 239 11.71 -28.78 -17.96
CA PHE A 239 12.82 -27.81 -17.93
C PHE A 239 13.30 -27.61 -16.48
N GLY A 240 14.47 -28.19 -16.16
CA GLY A 240 15.29 -27.80 -15.02
C GLY A 240 14.87 -28.35 -13.65
N LYS A 241 14.53 -29.64 -13.56
CA LYS A 241 14.27 -30.31 -12.27
C LYS A 241 15.47 -30.18 -11.31
N VAL A 242 15.35 -29.29 -10.33
CA VAL A 242 15.78 -29.61 -8.97
C VAL A 242 14.48 -29.97 -8.26
N GLU A 243 14.19 -31.27 -8.16
CA GLU A 243 13.03 -31.73 -7.40
C GLU A 243 13.25 -31.39 -5.92
N SER A 244 12.51 -30.39 -5.44
CA SER A 244 12.35 -30.19 -4.01
C SER A 244 11.69 -31.45 -3.43
N PRO A 245 12.16 -32.03 -2.31
CA PRO A 245 11.55 -33.22 -1.71
C PRO A 245 10.07 -33.05 -1.36
N ILE A 246 9.60 -31.79 -1.33
CA ILE A 246 8.24 -31.35 -0.97
C ILE A 246 7.50 -30.71 -2.16
N HIS A 247 7.98 -30.89 -3.39
CA HIS A 247 7.37 -30.30 -4.60
C HIS A 247 5.87 -30.62 -4.70
N ASP A 248 5.51 -31.90 -4.52
CA ASP A 248 4.11 -32.34 -4.57
C ASP A 248 3.25 -31.67 -3.48
N GLU A 249 3.81 -31.43 -2.30
CA GLU A 249 3.10 -30.73 -1.22
C GLU A 249 2.88 -29.25 -1.53
N ILE A 250 3.86 -28.60 -2.16
CA ILE A 250 3.78 -27.20 -2.60
C ILE A 250 2.75 -27.05 -3.73
N MET A 251 2.70 -28.02 -4.65
CA MET A 251 1.85 -27.97 -5.85
C MET A 251 0.44 -28.55 -5.65
N LYS A 252 0.10 -29.04 -4.45
CA LYS A 252 -1.13 -29.82 -4.16
C LYS A 252 -2.47 -29.18 -4.56
N TYR A 253 -2.55 -27.86 -4.69
CA TYR A 253 -3.79 -27.15 -5.08
C TYR A 253 -3.87 -26.85 -6.58
N THR A 254 -2.84 -27.22 -7.33
CA THR A 254 -2.73 -27.07 -8.78
C THR A 254 -3.08 -28.39 -9.44
N LYS A 255 -4.19 -28.42 -10.17
CA LYS A 255 -4.62 -29.60 -10.92
C LYS A 255 -3.97 -29.68 -12.31
N GLU A 256 -3.78 -28.50 -12.91
CA GLU A 256 -3.17 -28.34 -14.24
C GLU A 256 -2.22 -27.15 -14.15
N GLU A 257 -0.99 -27.31 -14.64
CA GLU A 257 0.01 -26.23 -14.76
C GLU A 257 -0.33 -25.32 -15.96
N PHE A 258 -1.56 -24.79 -15.93
CA PHE A 258 -2.12 -23.94 -16.95
C PHE A 258 -2.42 -22.56 -16.36
N LEU A 259 -1.95 -21.52 -17.04
CA LEU A 259 -2.24 -20.13 -16.71
C LEU A 259 -3.21 -19.54 -17.73
N PRO A 260 -4.49 -19.30 -17.36
CA PRO A 260 -5.43 -18.64 -18.26
C PRO A 260 -4.95 -17.25 -18.68
N LEU A 261 -5.00 -16.96 -19.98
CA LEU A 261 -4.51 -15.67 -20.52
C LEU A 261 -5.21 -14.46 -19.89
N TRP A 262 -6.52 -14.56 -19.63
CA TRP A 262 -7.27 -13.48 -18.98
C TRP A 262 -6.73 -13.20 -17.56
N LEU A 263 -6.36 -14.25 -16.81
CA LEU A 263 -5.84 -14.12 -15.45
C LEU A 263 -4.49 -13.41 -15.48
N ALA A 264 -3.64 -13.80 -16.44
CA ALA A 264 -2.33 -13.17 -16.65
C ALA A 264 -2.47 -11.69 -17.05
N VAL A 265 -3.33 -11.36 -18.01
CA VAL A 265 -3.53 -9.99 -18.49
C VAL A 265 -4.11 -9.10 -17.39
N THR A 266 -5.10 -9.58 -16.63
CA THR A 266 -5.70 -8.80 -15.54
C THR A 266 -4.72 -8.57 -14.40
N TYR A 267 -3.92 -9.57 -14.04
CA TYR A 267 -2.88 -9.42 -13.02
C TYR A 267 -1.80 -8.44 -13.46
N LEU A 268 -1.29 -8.58 -14.70
CA LEU A 268 -0.31 -7.67 -15.29
C LEU A 268 -0.83 -6.23 -15.31
N GLY A 269 -2.07 -6.01 -15.77
CA GLY A 269 -2.68 -4.69 -15.78
C GLY A 269 -2.79 -4.07 -14.39
N SER A 270 -3.23 -4.85 -13.39
CA SER A 270 -3.32 -4.39 -12.00
C SER A 270 -1.94 -4.06 -11.42
N ASN A 271 -0.94 -4.91 -11.66
CA ASN A 271 0.43 -4.69 -11.21
C ASN A 271 1.08 -3.45 -11.87
N LEU A 272 0.82 -3.22 -13.16
CA LEU A 272 1.27 -2.02 -13.87
C LEU A 272 0.64 -0.74 -13.30
N VAL A 273 -0.66 -0.76 -12.98
CA VAL A 273 -1.33 0.38 -12.32
C VAL A 273 -0.68 0.67 -10.96
N LEU A 274 -0.48 -0.36 -10.13
CA LEU A 274 0.15 -0.20 -8.81
C LEU A 274 1.57 0.37 -8.91
N ASN A 275 2.39 -0.13 -9.85
CA ASN A 275 3.73 0.40 -10.06
C ASN A 275 3.70 1.84 -10.59
N ALA A 276 2.85 2.15 -11.57
CA ALA A 276 2.73 3.50 -12.11
C ALA A 276 2.33 4.51 -11.01
N LEU A 277 1.40 4.13 -10.14
CA LEU A 277 1.00 4.94 -8.98
C LEU A 277 2.18 5.13 -8.01
N ASN A 278 2.98 4.10 -7.73
CA ASN A 278 4.18 4.23 -6.90
C ASN A 278 5.18 5.26 -7.47
N PHE A 279 5.47 5.19 -8.78
CA PHE A 279 6.33 6.20 -9.43
C PHE A 279 5.72 7.60 -9.38
N TYR A 280 4.42 7.72 -9.62
CA TYR A 280 3.69 8.98 -9.54
C TYR A 280 3.76 9.61 -8.14
N TRP A 281 3.48 8.84 -7.09
CA TRP A 281 3.52 9.32 -5.70
C TRP A 281 4.94 9.66 -5.26
N PHE A 282 5.95 8.89 -5.71
CA PHE A 282 7.34 9.25 -5.47
C PHE A 282 7.71 10.59 -6.09
N ALA A 283 7.33 10.82 -7.36
CA ALA A 283 7.54 12.11 -8.01
C ALA A 283 6.87 13.25 -7.23
N LYS A 284 5.62 13.06 -6.77
CA LYS A 284 4.92 14.04 -5.93
C LYS A 284 5.61 14.31 -4.60
N MET A 285 6.17 13.30 -3.94
CA MET A 285 6.94 13.48 -2.71
C MET A 285 8.22 14.30 -2.97
N ILE A 286 8.92 14.03 -4.06
CA ILE A 286 10.11 14.80 -4.45
C ILE A 286 9.75 16.25 -4.79
N ASP A 287 8.66 16.49 -5.51
CA ASP A 287 8.18 17.84 -5.82
C ASP A 287 7.81 18.61 -4.54
N ALA A 288 7.10 17.96 -3.61
CA ALA A 288 6.77 18.55 -2.32
C ALA A 288 8.03 18.88 -1.49
N LEU A 289 9.08 18.06 -1.57
CA LEU A 289 10.37 18.31 -0.94
C LEU A 289 11.09 19.50 -1.61
N ARG A 290 11.17 19.53 -2.95
CA ARG A 290 11.80 20.61 -3.71
C ARG A 290 11.18 21.97 -3.42
N LYS A 291 9.84 22.05 -3.37
CA LYS A 291 9.10 23.27 -3.01
C LYS A 291 9.44 23.81 -1.63
N ARG A 292 10.01 23.00 -0.72
CA ARG A 292 10.44 23.44 0.62
C ARG A 292 11.86 24.04 0.63
N PHE A 293 12.70 23.70 -0.34
CA PHE A 293 14.09 24.15 -0.42
C PHE A 293 14.34 25.24 -1.46
N VAL A 294 13.53 25.30 -2.52
CA VAL A 294 13.57 26.42 -3.46
C VAL A 294 12.83 27.59 -2.81
N PRO A 295 13.51 28.71 -2.48
CA PRO A 295 12.81 29.93 -2.09
C PRO A 295 11.85 30.26 -3.21
N ALA A 296 10.61 30.64 -2.91
CA ALA A 296 9.70 31.13 -3.93
C ALA A 296 10.42 32.24 -4.71
N GLU A 297 10.92 31.90 -5.90
CA GLU A 297 11.50 32.85 -6.81
C GLU A 297 10.42 33.90 -7.02
N LYS A 298 10.81 35.18 -6.95
CA LYS A 298 9.95 36.38 -6.85
C LYS A 298 8.80 36.39 -7.87
N ALA A 299 7.76 35.59 -7.66
CA ALA A 299 6.56 35.55 -8.47
C ALA A 299 5.56 36.56 -7.91
N ASN A 300 6.00 37.82 -7.85
CA ASN A 300 5.17 39.01 -7.77
C ASN A 300 6.04 40.26 -8.00
N SER A 301 6.87 40.26 -9.06
CA SER A 301 7.16 41.52 -9.75
C SER A 301 6.12 41.72 -10.86
N LYS A 302 4.85 41.91 -10.47
CA LYS A 302 4.02 42.79 -11.28
C LYS A 302 4.62 44.19 -11.07
N PRO A 303 5.03 44.92 -12.12
CA PRO A 303 5.33 46.33 -11.94
C PRO A 303 4.03 46.97 -11.46
N LYS A 304 3.99 47.42 -10.21
CA LYS A 304 2.97 48.39 -9.81
C LYS A 304 3.23 49.60 -10.71
N LEU A 305 2.31 49.90 -11.62
CA LEU A 305 2.28 51.23 -12.24
C LEU A 305 2.19 52.23 -11.09
N ALA A 306 3.28 52.96 -10.87
CA ALA A 306 3.23 54.14 -10.05
C ALA A 306 2.38 55.17 -10.82
N MET A 307 1.19 55.49 -10.30
CA MET A 307 0.53 56.73 -10.68
C MET A 307 1.39 57.89 -10.17
N THR A 308 1.80 58.74 -11.09
CA THR A 308 2.49 60.00 -10.83
C THR A 308 1.58 60.93 -10.03
N GLY A 309 1.89 61.11 -8.75
CA GLY A 309 1.42 62.23 -7.95
C GLY A 309 2.48 63.34 -7.99
N ALA A 310 2.04 64.57 -8.28
CA ALA A 310 2.90 65.75 -8.31
C ALA A 310 3.43 66.06 -6.91
N ASN A 311 4.68 65.67 -6.63
CA ASN A 311 5.68 66.35 -5.79
C ASN A 311 6.85 65.37 -5.52
N GLY A 312 7.99 65.64 -6.14
CA GLY A 312 9.14 64.72 -6.19
C GLY A 312 9.91 64.59 -4.88
N THR A 313 9.57 63.58 -4.07
CA THR A 313 10.47 63.05 -3.03
C THR A 313 10.38 61.52 -3.00
N VAL A 314 11.51 60.85 -3.26
CA VAL A 314 11.65 59.38 -3.17
C VAL A 314 12.24 59.04 -1.81
N LYS A 315 11.51 58.29 -0.97
CA LYS A 315 12.08 57.56 0.17
C LYS A 315 12.17 56.09 -0.19
N ILE A 316 13.38 55.53 -0.11
CA ILE A 316 13.62 54.08 -0.20
C ILE A 316 13.80 53.59 1.24
N GLU A 317 12.84 52.83 1.76
CA GLU A 317 13.05 52.01 2.96
C GLU A 317 13.52 50.62 2.52
N ALA A 318 14.72 50.24 2.98
CA ALA A 318 15.24 48.89 2.84
C ALA A 318 14.56 48.01 3.90
N ASP A 319 13.78 47.03 3.46
CA ASP A 319 13.11 46.08 4.36
C ASP A 319 14.16 45.09 4.90
N GLU A 320 14.38 45.14 6.22
CA GLU A 320 15.21 44.20 6.96
C GLU A 320 14.74 42.76 6.72
N THR A 321 15.66 41.88 6.38
CA THR A 321 15.41 40.45 6.21
C THR A 321 14.93 39.79 7.51
N ILE A 322 13.62 39.75 7.70
CA ILE A 322 12.99 38.90 8.72
C ILE A 322 12.99 37.46 8.20
N VAL A 323 13.81 36.61 8.81
CA VAL A 323 13.79 35.15 8.64
C VAL A 323 12.44 34.61 9.13
N ARG A 324 11.43 34.63 8.25
CA ARG A 324 10.13 34.00 8.50
C ARG A 324 10.28 32.49 8.35
N ARG A 325 10.47 31.77 9.47
CA ARG A 325 10.06 30.36 9.58
C ARG A 325 8.57 30.30 9.24
N ARG A 326 8.24 29.87 8.04
CA ARG A 326 6.87 29.84 7.56
C ARG A 326 6.27 28.45 7.83
N ASN A 327 5.46 28.36 8.88
CA ASN A 327 4.34 27.41 8.93
C ASN A 327 3.40 27.79 7.79
N VAL A 328 3.59 27.19 6.61
CA VAL A 328 2.61 27.23 5.53
C VAL A 328 1.79 25.94 5.68
N PRO A 329 0.51 26.01 6.08
CA PRO A 329 -0.39 24.88 5.92
C PRO A 329 -0.41 24.53 4.43
N LEU A 330 -0.13 23.28 4.09
CA LEU A 330 -0.28 22.79 2.72
C LEU A 330 -1.73 23.04 2.27
N PRO A 331 -1.97 23.52 1.04
CA PRO A 331 -3.28 23.45 0.43
C PRO A 331 -3.76 21.99 0.50
N GLU A 332 -5.01 21.75 0.90
CA GLU A 332 -5.58 20.40 1.10
C GLU A 332 -5.47 19.48 -0.15
N ALA A 333 -5.15 20.04 -1.32
CA ALA A 333 -4.92 19.32 -2.58
C ALA A 333 -3.50 18.73 -2.78
N ASP A 334 -2.52 19.04 -1.91
CA ASP A 334 -1.14 18.53 -2.00
C ASP A 334 -0.86 17.35 -1.04
N ILE A 335 -1.92 16.74 -0.46
CA ILE A 335 -1.79 15.49 0.29
C ILE A 335 -1.52 14.38 -0.72
N VAL A 336 -0.30 13.82 -0.69
CA VAL A 336 0.04 12.60 -1.44
C VAL A 336 -1.05 11.56 -1.13
N PRO A 337 -1.79 11.07 -2.14
CA PRO A 337 -2.77 10.03 -1.92
C PRO A 337 -2.08 8.84 -1.26
N ILE A 338 -2.64 8.34 -0.16
CA ILE A 338 -2.09 7.28 0.68
C ILE A 338 -2.08 6.01 -0.15
N PRO A 339 -0.96 5.39 -0.55
CA PRO A 339 -1.02 4.11 -1.22
C PRO A 339 -1.80 3.08 -0.43
#